data_AF-A0A4Y2LZ56-F1
#
_entry.id   AF-A0A4Y2LZ56-F1
#
_cell.length_a   1.000
_cell.length_b   1.000
_cell.length_c   1.000
_cell.angle_alpha   90.00
_cell.angle_beta   90.00
_cell.angle_gamma   90.00
#
_symmetry.space_group_name_H-M   'P 1'
#
loop_
_entity.id
_entity.type
_entity.pdbx_description
1 polymer ?
#
loop_
_entity_poly.entity_id
_entity_poly.type
_entity_poly.pdbx_seq_one_letter_code
_entity_poly.pdbx_strand_id
1 'polypeptide(L)'
;MPSEKEKWLQFDKHRLQLPVPYVIYADFECILEKIDTCEMNPHISSTHPVSKHTPCGFAYVVVGPDGEMIRPPPSTEEKMPSSNS
;
A
#
# COMPACT_ATOMS: atom_id res chain seq x y z
N MET A 1 -3.01 -51.67 1.56
CA MET A 1 -3.88 -50.81 0.72
C MET A 1 -4.79 -50.04 1.66
N PRO A 2 -5.08 -48.75 1.41
CA PRO A 2 -6.03 -47.99 2.23
C PRO A 2 -7.39 -48.67 2.21
N SER A 3 -8.14 -48.58 3.30
CA SER A 3 -9.50 -49.14 3.38
C SER A 3 -10.50 -48.27 2.59
N GLU A 4 -11.65 -48.82 2.18
CA GLU A 4 -12.72 -48.06 1.47
C GLU A 4 -13.17 -46.80 2.25
N LYS A 5 -13.02 -46.81 3.59
CA LYS A 5 -13.33 -45.67 4.47
C LYS A 5 -12.25 -44.57 4.45
N GLU A 6 -11.04 -44.88 4.02
CA GLU A 6 -9.89 -43.97 3.91
C GLU A 6 -9.57 -43.63 2.45
N LYS A 7 -10.51 -43.92 1.53
CA LYS A 7 -10.38 -43.65 0.09
C LYS A 7 -10.20 -42.16 -0.23
N TRP A 8 -10.67 -41.29 0.65
CA TRP A 8 -10.63 -39.85 0.48
C TRP A 8 -9.64 -39.23 1.46
N LEU A 9 -8.56 -38.66 0.91
CA LEU A 9 -7.62 -37.87 1.68
C LEU A 9 -8.22 -36.48 1.91
N GLN A 10 -8.44 -36.11 3.17
CA GLN A 10 -8.94 -34.80 3.57
C GLN A 10 -7.89 -34.09 4.43
N PHE A 11 -7.70 -32.79 4.19
CA PHE A 11 -6.83 -31.95 5.02
C PHE A 11 -7.65 -31.36 6.17
N ASP A 12 -7.30 -31.66 7.42
CA ASP A 12 -8.03 -31.23 8.61
C ASP A 12 -7.37 -30.04 9.34
N LYS A 13 -6.10 -29.72 9.00
CA LYS A 13 -5.31 -28.69 9.68
C LYS A 13 -5.48 -27.29 9.09
N HIS A 14 -6.71 -26.87 8.78
CA HIS A 14 -6.98 -25.53 8.27
C HIS A 14 -6.49 -24.40 9.20
N ARG A 15 -6.44 -24.66 10.51
CA ARG A 15 -5.89 -23.73 11.52
C ARG A 15 -4.39 -23.48 11.42
N LEU A 16 -3.65 -24.28 10.63
CA LEU A 16 -2.22 -24.07 10.36
C LEU A 16 -1.98 -23.27 9.07
N GLN A 17 -3.02 -22.76 8.42
CA GLN A 17 -2.84 -21.82 7.32
C GLN A 17 -2.19 -20.55 7.84
N LEU A 18 -1.18 -20.06 7.10
CA LEU A 18 -0.57 -18.76 7.36
C LEU A 18 -1.68 -17.70 7.28
N PRO A 19 -1.93 -16.93 8.36
CA PRO A 19 -3.05 -15.99 8.39
C PRO A 19 -2.95 -14.89 7.34
N VAL A 20 -1.74 -14.61 6.83
CA VAL A 20 -1.52 -13.69 5.72
C VAL A 20 -0.37 -14.25 4.87
N PRO A 21 -0.65 -15.02 3.81
CA PRO A 21 0.40 -15.62 2.98
C PRO A 21 1.15 -14.60 2.11
N TYR A 22 0.82 -13.31 2.20
CA TYR A 22 1.40 -12.27 1.36
C TYR A 22 1.77 -11.02 2.17
N VAL A 23 2.88 -10.39 1.81
CA VAL A 23 3.32 -9.09 2.34
C VAL A 23 3.38 -8.09 1.19
N ILE A 24 2.90 -6.86 1.41
CA ILE A 24 2.99 -5.78 0.43
C ILE A 24 3.99 -4.75 0.95
N TYR A 25 5.06 -4.53 0.18
CA TYR A 25 5.98 -3.41 0.40
C TYR A 25 5.63 -2.31 -0.59
N ALA A 26 5.56 -1.06 -0.12
CA ALA A 26 5.24 0.08 -0.95
C ALA A 26 6.14 1.27 -0.63
N ASP A 27 6.48 2.01 -1.68
CA ASP A 27 7.19 3.29 -1.65
C ASP A 27 6.32 4.37 -2.30
N PHE A 28 6.32 5.57 -1.74
CA PHE A 28 5.44 6.68 -2.14
C PHE A 28 6.24 7.96 -2.30
N GLU A 29 6.16 8.55 -3.48
CA GLU A 29 6.87 9.78 -3.83
C GLU A 29 5.93 10.97 -3.80
N CYS A 30 6.39 12.07 -3.18
CA CYS A 30 5.66 13.32 -3.10
C CYS A 30 6.55 14.51 -3.45
N ILE A 31 5.99 15.49 -4.15
CA ILE A 31 6.60 16.81 -4.33
C ILE A 31 6.12 17.72 -3.22
N LEU A 32 7.05 18.45 -2.61
CA LEU A 32 6.74 19.46 -1.61
C LEU A 32 6.50 20.82 -2.30
N GLU A 33 5.24 21.16 -2.52
CA GLU A 33 4.85 22.43 -3.10
C GLU A 33 4.84 23.52 -2.02
N LYS A 34 5.47 24.67 -2.29
CA LYS A 34 5.36 25.83 -1.39
C LYS A 34 3.97 26.41 -1.50
N ILE A 35 3.36 26.67 -0.35
CA ILE A 35 2.11 27.41 -0.28
C ILE A 35 2.47 28.87 -0.05
N ASP A 36 2.01 29.74 -0.93
CA ASP A 36 2.07 31.17 -0.68
C ASP A 36 0.87 31.57 0.19
N THR A 37 1.15 32.11 1.38
CA THR A 37 0.12 32.53 2.33
C THR A 37 0.19 34.03 2.53
N CYS A 38 -0.97 34.69 2.56
CA CYS A 38 -1.06 36.10 2.91
C CYS A 38 -0.61 36.36 4.37
N GLU A 39 -0.13 37.58 4.63
CA GLU A 39 0.32 37.99 5.95
C GLU A 39 -0.80 37.92 6.99
N MET A 40 -0.47 37.34 8.15
CA MET A 40 -1.42 37.12 9.24
C MET A 40 -1.61 38.36 10.10
N ASN A 41 -2.80 38.49 10.68
CA ASN A 41 -3.05 39.51 11.70
C ASN A 41 -2.26 39.19 12.99
N PRO A 42 -1.32 40.05 13.44
CA PRO A 42 -0.46 39.77 14.60
C PRO A 42 -1.21 39.77 15.94
N HIS A 43 -2.45 40.24 15.99
CA HIS A 43 -3.26 40.31 17.21
C HIS A 43 -4.11 39.04 17.45
N ILE A 44 -4.09 38.08 16.52
CA ILE A 44 -4.89 36.86 16.59
C ILE A 44 -3.95 35.67 16.38
N SER A 45 -4.09 34.65 17.22
CA SER A 45 -3.35 33.40 17.04
C SER A 45 -3.91 32.65 15.83
N SER A 46 -3.04 32.22 14.92
CA SER A 46 -3.40 31.38 13.79
C SER A 46 -2.22 30.53 13.31
N THR A 47 -2.55 29.48 12.56
CA THR A 47 -1.59 28.49 12.06
C THR A 47 -1.52 28.58 10.54
N HIS A 48 -0.31 28.63 9.98
CA HIS A 48 -0.11 28.66 8.53
C HIS A 48 0.49 27.35 8.00
N PRO A 49 -0.12 26.74 6.98
CA PRO A 49 0.50 25.65 6.26
C PRO A 49 1.61 26.21 5.35
N VAL A 50 2.85 25.77 5.57
CA VAL A 50 4.03 26.25 4.82
C VAL A 50 4.20 25.53 3.48
N SER A 51 3.74 24.29 3.42
CA SER A 51 3.92 23.43 2.25
C SER A 51 2.81 22.40 2.11
N LYS A 52 2.55 21.99 0.87
CA LYS A 52 1.63 20.93 0.50
C LYS A 52 2.40 19.75 -0.08
N HIS A 53 2.11 18.54 0.39
CA HIS A 53 2.61 17.32 -0.24
C HIS A 53 1.65 16.94 -1.38
N THR A 54 2.15 16.97 -2.61
CA THR A 54 1.42 16.49 -3.79
C THR A 54 2.00 15.14 -4.20
N PRO A 55 1.20 14.05 -4.20
CA PRO A 55 1.66 12.75 -4.67
C PRO A 55 2.13 12.82 -6.13
N CYS A 56 3.31 12.27 -6.41
CA CYS A 56 3.87 12.26 -7.77
C CYS A 56 4.20 10.86 -8.29
N GLY A 57 4.26 9.86 -7.42
CA GLY A 57 4.52 8.48 -7.83
C GLY A 57 4.35 7.49 -6.67
N PHE A 58 4.29 6.21 -7.03
CA PHE A 58 4.37 5.12 -6.07
C PHE A 58 4.90 3.86 -6.76
N ALA A 59 5.45 2.95 -5.95
CA ALA A 59 5.84 1.61 -6.38
C ALA A 59 5.46 0.61 -5.28
N TYR A 60 5.03 -0.59 -5.63
CA TYR A 60 4.76 -1.63 -4.64
C TYR A 60 5.11 -3.01 -5.16
N VAL A 61 5.46 -3.92 -4.27
CA VAL A 61 5.74 -5.33 -4.59
C VAL A 61 4.95 -6.21 -3.64
N VAL A 62 4.44 -7.32 -4.19
CA VAL A 62 3.76 -8.36 -3.41
C VAL A 62 4.70 -9.54 -3.25
N VAL A 63 5.00 -9.89 -2.01
CA VAL A 63 5.92 -10.97 -1.63
C VAL A 63 5.12 -12.13 -1.05
N GLY A 64 5.43 -13.34 -1.52
CA GLY A 64 4.84 -14.59 -1.05
C GLY A 64 5.40 -15.07 0.28
N PRO A 65 4.87 -16.19 0.80
CA PRO A 65 5.32 -16.75 2.06
C PRO A 65 6.75 -17.32 1.95
N ASP A 66 7.19 -17.64 0.74
CA ASP A 66 8.53 -18.15 0.44
C ASP A 66 9.56 -17.02 0.26
N GLY A 67 9.17 -15.76 0.44
CA GLY A 67 10.03 -14.59 0.24
C GLY A 67 10.17 -14.16 -1.23
N GLU A 68 9.55 -14.88 -2.16
CA GLU A 68 9.61 -14.61 -3.59
C GLU A 68 8.62 -13.51 -4.02
N MET A 69 9.02 -12.72 -5.02
CA MET A 69 8.18 -11.68 -5.59
C MET A 69 7.11 -12.30 -6.50
N ILE A 70 5.85 -12.12 -6.13
CA ILE A 70 4.69 -12.64 -6.88
C ILE A 70 4.31 -11.66 -7.99
N ARG A 71 4.44 -10.36 -7.73
CA ARG A 71 4.19 -9.32 -8.72
C ARG A 71 5.30 -8.27 -8.70
N PRO A 72 5.89 -7.94 -9.87
CA PRO A 72 6.79 -6.81 -9.99
C PRO A 72 6.04 -5.50 -9.79
N PRO A 73 6.75 -4.42 -9.44
CA PRO A 73 6.13 -3.12 -9.30
C PRO A 73 5.40 -2.68 -10.57
N PRO A 74 4.21 -2.06 -10.44
CA PRO A 74 3.55 -1.47 -11.59
C PRO A 74 4.50 -0.45 -12.22
N SER A 75 4.68 -0.54 -13.54
CA SER A 75 5.38 0.49 -14.29
C SER A 75 4.65 1.82 -14.08
N THR A 76 5.41 2.91 -13.98
CA THR A 76 5.10 4.25 -13.46
C THR A 76 3.93 5.02 -14.13
N GLU A 77 3.08 4.34 -14.91
CA GLU A 77 2.03 4.94 -15.75
C GLU A 77 0.58 4.70 -15.31
N GLU A 78 0.31 4.00 -14.18
CA GLU A 78 -1.00 4.14 -13.53
C GLU A 78 -1.09 5.52 -12.87
N LYS A 79 -1.31 6.55 -13.71
CA LYS A 79 -1.62 7.91 -13.28
C LYS A 79 -2.72 7.85 -12.23
N MET A 80 -2.43 8.38 -11.05
CA MET A 80 -3.47 8.64 -10.05
C MET A 80 -4.62 9.39 -10.72
N PRO A 81 -5.89 8.96 -10.56
CA PRO A 81 -7.00 9.68 -11.13
C PRO A 81 -6.96 11.11 -10.58
N SER A 82 -6.85 12.07 -11.49
CA SER A 82 -6.92 13.48 -11.15
C SER A 82 -8.23 13.71 -10.39
N SER A 83 -8.12 14.05 -9.11
CA SER A 83 -9.26 14.53 -8.34
C SER A 83 -9.74 15.80 -9.01
N ASN A 84 -10.79 15.70 -9.81
CA ASN A 84 -11.47 16.87 -10.36
C ASN A 84 -12.08 17.64 -9.18
N SER A 85 -11.58 18.86 -9.01
CA SER A 85 -12.08 19.90 -8.10
C SER A 85 -13.51 20.30 -8.44
#